data_AF-A0A1G8D6C3-F1
#
_entry.id   AF-A0A1G8D6C3-F1
#
_cell.length_a   1.000
_cell.length_b   1.000
_cell.length_c   1.000
_cell.angle_alpha   90.00
_cell.angle_beta   90.00
_cell.angle_gamma   90.00
#
_symmetry.space_group_name_H-M   'P 1'
#
loop_
_entity.id
_entity.type
_entity.pdbx_description
1 polymer ?
#
loop_
_entity_poly.entity_id
_entity_poly.type
_entity_poly.pdbx_seq_one_letter_code
_entity_poly.pdbx_strand_id
1 'polypeptide(L)'
;MLNTYLYNNKKNNTIMFKSIKKIGFTLVLSSFAFIMNAQNGIVLENVEIFNGKDQKTTKGSVLIENNKITKVSTGKIDTNNNPQIQVIDGKGKFVMPGLIDAHWHSFLAANSNEMIMLGDESFLFINAAKESENTLQRGFTTVRDLGGHVMGIKQANDMGLNKGPRIYPSEAMISQTGGHGDADFPWAEPRMLDHTPPRFQTLGGSVVADGEYEVTVATREQLRKGASQIKVMAGGGVATIYDPLDATQYTLEEIKAAVKATDNWGTYVTVHAYTVNAVRQAVEAGVKCIDHGHLLDEATVKLLADKGIWLSMQPFDSDSSNYTDPLQKANKEYVGTGTDNVYKWAKKHKVKLAFGTDLVTRPKDPLIQNKILLRLKQWFSNYEILKMATYDNAQLLKLSGPRNPYPADLGVIAEGAYADIILLDESPLENIDILQDPANKILLIIKDGKVYKNKL
;
A
#
# COMPACT_ATOMS: atom_id res chain seq x y z
N MET A 1 53.33 53.33 12.20
CA MET A 1 54.75 52.97 12.13
C MET A 1 54.89 51.68 11.33
N LEU A 2 55.47 51.81 10.12
CA LEU A 2 56.33 50.86 9.36
C LEU A 2 55.87 49.39 9.18
N ASN A 3 56.04 48.69 8.05
CA ASN A 3 56.53 48.90 6.67
C ASN A 3 56.17 47.57 5.93
N THR A 4 55.46 47.53 4.80
CA THR A 4 55.91 47.61 3.38
C THR A 4 56.76 46.41 2.85
N TYR A 5 56.42 45.97 1.62
CA TYR A 5 57.16 45.23 0.55
C TYR A 5 56.59 43.85 0.17
N LEU A 6 55.91 43.61 -0.97
CA LEU A 6 56.13 43.82 -2.43
C LEU A 6 57.07 42.81 -3.15
N TYR A 7 56.47 42.17 -4.16
CA TYR A 7 56.96 41.89 -5.52
C TYR A 7 57.85 40.66 -5.87
N ASN A 8 57.26 39.83 -6.75
CA ASN A 8 57.78 39.20 -7.98
C ASN A 8 59.29 39.01 -8.19
N ASN A 9 59.68 37.80 -8.62
CA ASN A 9 60.68 37.67 -9.68
C ASN A 9 60.50 36.41 -10.55
N LYS A 10 60.31 36.64 -11.86
CA LYS A 10 60.50 35.68 -12.95
C LYS A 10 61.99 35.67 -13.34
N LYS A 11 62.59 34.49 -13.55
CA LYS A 11 63.24 34.08 -14.82
C LYS A 11 64.11 32.83 -14.66
N ASN A 12 63.84 31.89 -15.58
CA ASN A 12 64.77 31.07 -16.37
C ASN A 12 65.91 30.33 -15.67
N ASN A 13 65.89 28.99 -15.77
CA ASN A 13 66.99 28.28 -16.42
C ASN A 13 66.53 26.96 -17.05
N THR A 14 67.10 26.69 -18.21
CA THR A 14 66.72 25.72 -19.21
C THR A 14 67.61 24.46 -19.11
N ILE A 15 67.11 23.33 -19.63
CA ILE A 15 67.83 22.13 -20.13
C ILE A 15 68.25 21.07 -19.08
N MET A 16 67.57 19.91 -19.09
CA MET A 16 68.17 18.67 -19.61
C MET A 16 67.12 17.56 -19.84
N PHE A 17 66.98 17.17 -21.10
CA PHE A 17 66.38 15.90 -21.52
C PHE A 17 67.31 14.74 -21.13
N LYS A 18 66.75 13.66 -20.55
CA LYS A 18 67.14 12.28 -20.87
C LYS A 18 66.17 11.25 -20.27
N SER A 19 65.44 10.59 -21.18
CA SER A 19 65.12 9.16 -21.23
C SER A 19 64.44 8.49 -20.03
N ILE A 20 63.12 8.30 -20.12
CA ILE A 20 62.44 7.18 -19.45
C ILE A 20 61.56 6.45 -20.47
N LYS A 21 61.73 5.13 -20.46
CA LYS A 21 61.24 4.10 -21.38
C LYS A 21 59.71 4.12 -21.51
N LYS A 22 59.22 3.97 -22.74
CA LYS A 22 57.85 3.56 -23.07
C LYS A 22 57.60 2.16 -22.48
N ILE A 23 56.80 2.09 -21.42
CA ILE A 23 56.07 0.87 -21.05
C ILE A 23 54.72 0.99 -21.73
N GLY A 24 54.51 0.21 -22.79
CA GLY A 24 53.21 0.06 -23.42
C GLY A 24 52.28 -0.65 -22.47
N PHE A 25 51.29 0.07 -21.94
CA PHE A 25 50.18 -0.51 -21.20
C PHE A 25 49.17 -1.01 -22.24
N THR A 26 49.32 -2.27 -22.67
CA THR A 26 48.26 -2.96 -23.40
C THR A 26 47.18 -3.30 -22.39
N LEU A 27 46.18 -2.42 -22.28
CA LEU A 27 44.97 -2.66 -21.51
C LEU A 27 44.17 -3.75 -22.26
N VAL A 28 44.39 -5.00 -21.91
CA VAL A 28 43.49 -6.09 -22.29
C VAL A 28 42.22 -5.88 -21.48
N LEU A 29 41.26 -5.15 -22.07
CA LEU A 29 39.86 -5.24 -21.66
C LEU A 29 39.41 -6.67 -21.95
N SER A 30 39.58 -7.57 -20.99
CA SER A 30 38.78 -8.79 -20.92
C SER A 30 37.36 -8.35 -20.56
N SER A 31 36.58 -8.04 -21.58
CA SER A 31 35.13 -7.97 -21.49
C SER A 31 34.61 -9.35 -21.08
N PHE A 32 34.51 -9.60 -19.78
CA PHE A 32 33.55 -10.55 -19.25
C PHE A 32 32.17 -9.96 -19.54
N ALA A 33 31.68 -10.18 -20.75
CA ALA A 33 30.27 -10.15 -21.01
C ALA A 33 29.66 -11.26 -20.16
N PHE A 34 29.22 -10.92 -18.95
CA PHE A 34 28.12 -11.65 -18.37
C PHE A 34 26.97 -11.49 -19.36
N ILE A 35 26.80 -12.48 -20.23
CA ILE A 35 25.50 -12.75 -20.82
C ILE A 35 24.66 -13.19 -19.62
N MET A 36 24.12 -12.22 -18.87
CA MET A 36 22.84 -12.46 -18.22
C MET A 36 21.95 -12.83 -19.39
N ASN A 37 21.57 -14.11 -19.47
CA ASN A 37 20.38 -14.49 -20.20
C ASN A 37 19.23 -13.76 -19.50
N ALA A 38 19.04 -12.49 -19.85
CA ALA A 38 17.91 -11.72 -19.42
C ALA A 38 16.73 -12.37 -20.14
N GLN A 39 16.03 -13.22 -19.40
CA GLN A 39 14.71 -13.67 -19.77
C GLN A 39 13.86 -12.41 -19.92
N ASN A 40 13.54 -12.06 -21.17
CA ASN A 40 12.91 -10.78 -21.52
C ASN A 40 11.39 -10.89 -21.63
N GLY A 41 10.83 -12.11 -21.51
CA GLY A 41 9.39 -12.30 -21.47
C GLY A 41 8.92 -13.62 -20.88
N ILE A 42 7.62 -13.67 -20.59
CA ILE A 42 6.88 -14.84 -20.14
C ILE A 42 5.61 -14.93 -21.00
N VAL A 43 5.36 -16.08 -21.60
CA VAL A 43 4.03 -16.44 -22.12
C VAL A 43 3.38 -17.37 -21.13
N LEU A 44 2.28 -16.94 -20.53
CA LEU A 44 1.38 -17.81 -19.79
C LEU A 44 0.29 -18.28 -20.76
N GLU A 45 0.37 -19.52 -21.20
CA GLU A 45 -0.57 -20.08 -22.19
C GLU A 45 -1.58 -21.04 -21.56
N ASN A 46 -2.66 -21.32 -22.29
CA ASN A 46 -3.67 -22.30 -21.89
C ASN A 46 -4.24 -21.98 -20.50
N VAL A 47 -4.82 -20.78 -20.35
CA VAL A 47 -5.41 -20.31 -19.10
C VAL A 47 -6.84 -19.82 -19.30
N GLU A 48 -7.64 -19.83 -18.24
CA GLU A 48 -8.92 -19.15 -18.15
C GLU A 48 -8.73 -17.77 -17.49
N ILE A 49 -8.83 -16.71 -18.28
CA ILE A 49 -8.48 -15.35 -17.87
C ILE A 49 -9.71 -14.61 -17.33
N PHE A 50 -9.69 -14.27 -16.05
CA PHE A 50 -10.49 -13.20 -15.49
C PHE A 50 -9.69 -11.91 -15.53
N ASN A 51 -10.19 -10.89 -16.23
CA ASN A 51 -9.42 -9.67 -16.44
C ASN A 51 -9.42 -8.71 -15.23
N GLY A 52 -10.14 -9.01 -14.15
CA GLY A 52 -10.29 -8.14 -12.98
C GLY A 52 -11.53 -7.24 -13.00
N LYS A 53 -12.05 -6.91 -14.20
CA LYS A 53 -13.11 -5.93 -14.39
C LYS A 53 -14.45 -6.54 -14.80
N ASP A 54 -14.43 -7.52 -15.70
CA ASP A 54 -15.63 -8.06 -16.33
C ASP A 54 -15.97 -9.44 -15.76
N GLN A 55 -17.25 -9.72 -15.54
CA GLN A 55 -17.70 -10.99 -14.93
C GLN A 55 -17.38 -12.23 -15.79
N LYS A 56 -17.22 -12.05 -17.11
CA LYS A 56 -16.92 -13.14 -18.04
C LYS A 56 -15.43 -13.43 -18.08
N THR A 57 -15.08 -14.70 -18.13
CA THR A 57 -13.72 -15.18 -18.38
C THR A 57 -13.47 -15.39 -19.86
N THR A 58 -12.19 -15.41 -20.25
CA THR A 58 -11.75 -15.71 -21.62
C THR A 58 -10.66 -16.76 -21.60
N LYS A 59 -10.80 -17.85 -22.36
CA LYS A 59 -9.72 -18.82 -22.53
C LYS A 59 -8.66 -18.28 -23.47
N GLY A 60 -7.39 -18.44 -23.13
CA GLY A 60 -6.34 -17.80 -23.92
C GLY A 60 -4.92 -17.88 -23.36
N SER A 61 -4.12 -16.90 -23.77
CA SER A 61 -2.73 -16.73 -23.39
C SER A 61 -2.42 -15.26 -23.11
N VAL A 62 -1.45 -15.01 -22.22
CA VAL A 62 -0.96 -13.68 -21.86
C VAL A 62 0.54 -13.62 -22.13
N LEU A 63 0.98 -12.65 -22.93
CA LEU A 63 2.40 -12.34 -23.11
C LEU A 63 2.77 -11.19 -22.18
N ILE A 64 3.85 -11.40 -21.45
CA ILE A 64 4.47 -10.46 -20.54
C ILE A 64 5.87 -10.19 -21.07
N GLU A 65 6.22 -8.92 -21.23
CA GLU A 65 7.57 -8.51 -21.57
C GLU A 65 8.04 -7.46 -20.57
N ASN A 66 9.25 -7.65 -20.05
CA ASN A 66 9.76 -6.90 -18.90
C ASN A 66 8.78 -6.96 -17.73
N ASN A 67 8.09 -5.87 -17.42
CA ASN A 67 7.14 -5.78 -16.32
C ASN A 67 5.69 -5.50 -16.75
N LYS A 68 5.37 -5.59 -18.04
CA LYS A 68 4.05 -5.28 -18.58
C LYS A 68 3.45 -6.45 -19.35
N ILE A 69 2.13 -6.49 -19.34
CA ILE A 69 1.37 -7.34 -20.25
C ILE A 69 1.41 -6.65 -21.63
N THR A 70 1.98 -7.30 -22.63
CA THR A 70 2.07 -6.74 -23.99
C THR A 70 1.06 -7.34 -24.95
N LYS A 71 0.50 -8.51 -24.64
CA LYS A 71 -0.58 -9.12 -25.43
C LYS A 71 -1.50 -9.99 -24.60
N VAL A 72 -2.81 -9.90 -24.84
CA VAL A 72 -3.80 -10.87 -24.36
C VAL A 72 -4.50 -11.48 -25.58
N SER A 73 -4.52 -12.80 -25.68
CA SER A 73 -4.98 -13.51 -26.88
C SER A 73 -5.95 -14.63 -26.52
N THR A 74 -6.98 -14.86 -27.35
CA THR A 74 -7.91 -16.01 -27.20
C THR A 74 -7.32 -17.35 -27.69
N GLY A 75 -6.12 -17.32 -28.27
CA GLY A 75 -5.41 -18.49 -28.75
C GLY A 75 -3.92 -18.41 -28.42
N LYS A 76 -3.15 -19.39 -28.91
CA LYS A 76 -1.70 -19.44 -28.71
C LYS A 76 -1.02 -18.17 -29.22
N ILE A 77 0.02 -17.75 -28.52
CA ILE A 77 0.89 -16.65 -28.93
C ILE A 77 2.15 -17.29 -29.52
N ASP A 78 2.40 -17.04 -30.80
CA ASP A 78 3.63 -17.48 -31.45
C ASP A 78 4.81 -16.67 -30.92
N THR A 79 5.76 -17.34 -30.28
CA THR A 79 6.99 -16.74 -29.75
C THR A 79 8.12 -16.75 -30.77
N ASN A 80 7.89 -17.27 -31.99
CA ASN A 80 8.91 -17.49 -33.02
C ASN A 80 10.12 -18.27 -32.50
N ASN A 81 9.92 -19.18 -31.54
CA ASN A 81 10.99 -19.89 -30.82
C ASN A 81 12.04 -18.96 -30.18
N ASN A 82 11.66 -17.75 -29.76
CA ASN A 82 12.57 -16.83 -29.08
C ASN A 82 12.99 -17.42 -27.72
N PRO A 83 14.28 -17.77 -27.52
CA PRO A 83 14.74 -18.40 -26.28
C PRO A 83 14.71 -17.45 -25.07
N GLN A 84 14.49 -16.15 -25.28
CA GLN A 84 14.33 -15.16 -24.20
C GLN A 84 12.92 -15.13 -23.61
N ILE A 85 11.96 -15.84 -24.22
CA ILE A 85 10.58 -15.93 -23.75
C ILE A 85 10.37 -17.29 -23.08
N GLN A 86 10.13 -17.28 -21.77
CA GLN A 86 9.72 -18.49 -21.05
C GLN A 86 8.25 -18.78 -21.35
N VAL A 87 7.95 -20.00 -21.78
CA VAL A 87 6.57 -20.48 -21.90
C VAL A 87 6.20 -21.22 -20.63
N ILE A 88 5.08 -20.84 -20.03
CA ILE A 88 4.46 -21.48 -18.87
C ILE A 88 3.08 -21.97 -19.31
N ASP A 89 2.89 -23.29 -19.34
CA ASP A 89 1.57 -23.90 -19.58
C ASP A 89 0.73 -23.82 -18.30
N GLY A 90 -0.34 -23.03 -18.36
CA GLY A 90 -1.30 -22.85 -17.28
C GLY A 90 -2.27 -24.02 -17.12
N LYS A 91 -2.26 -25.03 -18.00
CA LYS A 91 -3.05 -26.27 -17.89
C LYS A 91 -4.56 -26.05 -17.76
N GLY A 92 -5.09 -25.02 -18.43
CA GLY A 92 -6.48 -24.59 -18.41
C GLY A 92 -6.93 -23.91 -17.12
N LYS A 93 -6.00 -23.57 -16.21
CA LYS A 93 -6.30 -23.05 -14.88
C LYS A 93 -6.69 -21.59 -14.88
N PHE A 94 -7.27 -21.14 -13.78
CA PHE A 94 -7.81 -19.79 -13.64
C PHE A 94 -6.71 -18.77 -13.36
N VAL A 95 -6.68 -17.68 -14.12
CA VAL A 95 -5.73 -16.58 -13.93
C VAL A 95 -6.48 -15.26 -13.70
N MET A 96 -5.98 -14.45 -12.76
CA MET A 96 -6.54 -13.14 -12.43
C MET A 96 -5.43 -12.15 -12.06
N PRO A 97 -5.72 -10.82 -12.04
CA PRO A 97 -4.80 -9.86 -11.45
C PRO A 97 -4.47 -10.23 -10.01
N GLY A 98 -3.26 -9.92 -9.56
CA GLY A 98 -2.91 -10.05 -8.15
C GLY A 98 -3.82 -9.20 -7.27
N LEU A 99 -4.06 -9.68 -6.05
CA LEU A 99 -4.94 -9.01 -5.09
C LEU A 99 -4.31 -7.70 -4.61
N ILE A 100 -5.17 -6.76 -4.22
CA ILE A 100 -4.81 -5.46 -3.66
C ILE A 100 -5.50 -5.30 -2.31
N ASP A 101 -4.74 -4.99 -1.26
CA ASP A 101 -5.28 -4.61 0.04
C ASP A 101 -5.23 -3.08 0.18
N ALA A 102 -6.37 -2.40 0.19
CA ALA A 102 -6.45 -0.94 0.23
C ALA A 102 -6.41 -0.35 1.66
N HIS A 103 -6.27 -1.16 2.70
CA HIS A 103 -6.05 -0.68 4.06
C HIS A 103 -5.10 -1.63 4.76
N TRP A 104 -3.81 -1.43 4.54
CA TRP A 104 -2.74 -2.23 5.11
C TRP A 104 -1.84 -1.37 6.00
N HIS A 105 -1.08 -2.03 6.87
CA HIS A 105 -0.04 -1.41 7.69
C HIS A 105 1.20 -2.29 7.68
N SER A 106 2.06 -2.14 6.69
CA SER A 106 3.20 -3.00 6.42
C SER A 106 4.17 -3.08 7.59
N PHE A 107 4.41 -1.95 8.27
CA PHE A 107 5.24 -1.89 9.47
C PHE A 107 4.50 -2.41 10.71
N LEU A 108 3.23 -2.00 10.92
CA LEU A 108 2.49 -2.32 12.14
C LEU A 108 1.93 -3.74 12.17
N ALA A 109 1.56 -4.31 11.02
CA ALA A 109 1.03 -5.66 10.91
C ALA A 109 2.04 -6.71 11.39
N ALA A 110 3.34 -6.42 11.22
CA ALA A 110 4.43 -7.34 11.58
C ALA A 110 4.88 -7.23 13.05
N ASN A 111 4.64 -6.08 13.70
CA ASN A 111 5.27 -5.74 14.96
C ASN A 111 4.22 -5.49 16.05
N SER A 112 4.31 -6.16 17.20
CA SER A 112 3.41 -5.88 18.32
C SER A 112 3.71 -4.54 18.98
N ASN A 113 2.77 -4.01 19.77
CA ASN A 113 3.02 -2.80 20.57
C ASN A 113 4.25 -2.97 21.47
N GLU A 114 4.42 -4.13 22.11
CA GLU A 114 5.61 -4.42 22.92
C GLU A 114 6.91 -4.37 22.10
N MET A 115 6.92 -4.97 20.90
CA MET A 115 8.08 -4.92 20.00
C MET A 115 8.38 -3.48 19.58
N ILE A 116 7.37 -2.71 19.19
CA ILE A 116 7.53 -1.30 18.81
C ILE A 116 8.13 -0.50 19.97
N MET A 117 7.67 -0.74 21.20
CA MET A 117 8.09 0.00 22.38
C MET A 117 9.50 -0.37 22.88
N LEU A 118 9.89 -1.64 22.80
CA LEU A 118 11.10 -2.15 23.47
C LEU A 118 12.15 -2.71 22.50
N GLY A 119 11.76 -3.07 21.28
CA GLY A 119 12.61 -3.75 20.30
C GLY A 119 13.57 -2.80 19.59
N ASP A 120 14.69 -3.35 19.11
CA ASP A 120 15.65 -2.61 18.29
C ASP A 120 15.02 -2.17 16.95
N GLU A 121 15.32 -0.95 16.50
CA GLU A 121 14.73 -0.38 15.29
C GLU A 121 15.05 -1.23 14.04
N SER A 122 16.29 -1.71 13.91
CA SER A 122 16.69 -2.53 12.76
C SER A 122 15.93 -3.85 12.70
N PHE A 123 15.68 -4.47 13.86
CA PHE A 123 14.88 -5.68 13.97
C PHE A 123 13.44 -5.45 13.49
N LEU A 124 12.80 -4.33 13.86
CA LEU A 124 11.42 -4.03 13.47
C LEU A 124 11.26 -3.93 11.95
N PHE A 125 12.21 -3.31 11.26
CA PHE A 125 12.19 -3.20 9.80
C PHE A 125 12.51 -4.52 9.09
N ILE A 126 13.44 -5.33 9.61
CA ILE A 126 13.73 -6.67 9.06
C ILE A 126 12.48 -7.56 9.19
N ASN A 127 11.81 -7.51 10.36
CA ASN A 127 10.60 -8.26 10.60
C ASN A 127 9.45 -7.83 9.66
N ALA A 128 9.26 -6.51 9.47
CA ALA A 128 8.28 -5.98 8.53
C ALA A 128 8.59 -6.34 7.07
N ALA A 129 9.88 -6.36 6.66
CA ALA A 129 10.28 -6.83 5.34
C ALA A 129 9.94 -8.31 5.12
N LYS A 130 10.10 -9.15 6.15
CA LYS A 130 9.69 -10.55 6.09
C LYS A 130 8.18 -10.72 5.95
N GLU A 131 7.39 -9.92 6.66
CA GLU A 131 5.94 -9.95 6.52
C GLU A 131 5.46 -9.41 5.17
N SER A 132 6.19 -8.45 4.59
CA SER A 132 5.98 -8.00 3.21
C SER A 132 6.16 -9.15 2.20
N GLU A 133 7.09 -10.10 2.44
CA GLU A 133 7.21 -11.31 1.62
C GLU A 133 6.04 -12.28 1.82
N ASN A 134 5.62 -12.49 3.06
CA ASN A 134 4.47 -13.32 3.35
C ASN A 134 3.19 -12.76 2.71
N THR A 135 3.04 -11.44 2.69
CA THR A 135 1.93 -10.73 2.02
C THR A 135 1.88 -11.05 0.53
N LEU A 136 3.04 -11.02 -0.15
CA LEU A 136 3.12 -11.43 -1.55
C LEU A 136 2.74 -12.90 -1.75
N GLN A 137 3.22 -13.79 -0.86
CA GLN A 137 2.89 -15.23 -0.93
C GLN A 137 1.41 -15.54 -0.68
N ARG A 138 0.67 -14.61 -0.06
CA ARG A 138 -0.79 -14.66 0.08
C ARG A 138 -1.56 -14.20 -1.17
N GLY A 139 -0.86 -13.81 -2.23
CA GLY A 139 -1.43 -13.37 -3.50
C GLY A 139 -1.67 -11.86 -3.61
N PHE A 140 -1.33 -11.09 -2.56
CA PHE A 140 -1.41 -9.63 -2.57
C PHE A 140 -0.17 -9.04 -3.23
N THR A 141 -0.35 -8.51 -4.42
CA THR A 141 0.76 -7.93 -5.22
C THR A 141 0.91 -6.44 -5.02
N THR A 142 -0.11 -5.78 -4.44
CA THR A 142 -0.11 -4.36 -4.12
C THR A 142 -0.81 -4.12 -2.78
N VAL A 143 -0.32 -3.15 -2.01
CA VAL A 143 -0.96 -2.68 -0.77
C VAL A 143 -1.01 -1.15 -0.73
N ARG A 144 -2.10 -0.59 -0.19
CA ARG A 144 -2.20 0.81 0.24
C ARG A 144 -1.88 0.86 1.72
N ASP A 145 -0.71 1.39 2.04
CA ASP A 145 -0.27 1.52 3.42
C ASP A 145 -0.84 2.80 4.03
N LEU A 146 -1.60 2.67 5.11
CA LEU A 146 -2.29 3.78 5.76
C LEU A 146 -1.66 4.22 7.07
N GLY A 147 -0.43 3.80 7.38
CA GLY A 147 0.23 4.27 8.58
C GLY A 147 1.46 3.47 8.98
N GLY A 148 2.58 4.16 9.08
CA GLY A 148 3.88 3.63 9.48
C GLY A 148 5.00 4.11 8.57
N HIS A 149 6.24 3.98 9.03
CA HIS A 149 7.40 4.24 8.18
C HIS A 149 7.64 3.03 7.27
N VAL A 150 7.35 3.17 5.97
CA VAL A 150 7.38 2.04 5.03
C VAL A 150 8.26 2.28 3.80
N MET A 151 8.82 3.49 3.65
CA MET A 151 9.62 3.85 2.49
C MET A 151 10.82 2.91 2.27
N GLY A 152 11.50 2.48 3.34
CA GLY A 152 12.61 1.52 3.25
C GLY A 152 12.17 0.14 2.72
N ILE A 153 11.04 -0.37 3.19
CA ILE A 153 10.45 -1.65 2.74
C ILE A 153 10.02 -1.53 1.27
N LYS A 154 9.35 -0.43 0.93
CA LYS A 154 8.93 -0.11 -0.44
C LYS A 154 10.13 -0.08 -1.39
N GLN A 155 11.18 0.66 -1.04
CA GLN A 155 12.40 0.75 -1.85
C GLN A 155 13.04 -0.63 -2.04
N ALA A 156 13.14 -1.43 -0.98
CA ALA A 156 13.67 -2.79 -1.06
C ALA A 156 12.82 -3.68 -2.00
N ASN A 157 11.49 -3.58 -1.93
CA ASN A 157 10.57 -4.31 -2.82
C ASN A 157 10.70 -3.87 -4.29
N ASP A 158 10.81 -2.56 -4.54
CA ASP A 158 10.90 -1.98 -5.88
C ASP A 158 12.26 -2.30 -6.54
N MET A 159 13.34 -2.35 -5.76
CA MET A 159 14.67 -2.75 -6.23
C MET A 159 14.84 -4.28 -6.34
N GLY A 160 13.87 -5.05 -5.85
CA GLY A 160 13.96 -6.52 -5.80
C GLY A 160 14.94 -7.06 -4.75
N LEU A 161 15.40 -6.22 -3.81
CA LEU A 161 16.17 -6.64 -2.63
C LEU A 161 15.32 -7.43 -1.65
N ASN A 162 14.04 -7.08 -1.54
CA ASN A 162 13.02 -7.84 -0.83
C ASN A 162 11.95 -8.32 -1.82
N LYS A 163 11.37 -9.48 -1.53
CA LYS A 163 10.26 -10.02 -2.33
C LYS A 163 8.97 -9.52 -1.70
N GLY A 164 8.32 -8.51 -2.26
CA GLY A 164 7.10 -7.98 -1.66
C GLY A 164 6.19 -7.25 -2.64
N PRO A 165 4.97 -6.90 -2.19
CA PRO A 165 4.03 -6.14 -2.99
C PRO A 165 4.56 -4.74 -3.32
N ARG A 166 3.92 -4.12 -4.30
CA ARG A 166 3.95 -2.67 -4.50
C ARG A 166 3.32 -1.99 -3.30
N ILE A 167 3.91 -0.90 -2.82
CA ILE A 167 3.41 -0.17 -1.65
C ILE A 167 3.05 1.26 -2.09
N TYR A 168 1.82 1.65 -1.79
CA TYR A 168 1.34 3.03 -1.87
C TYR A 168 1.38 3.64 -0.45
N PRO A 169 2.44 4.38 -0.09
CA PRO A 169 2.67 4.79 1.29
C PRO A 169 1.85 6.03 1.69
N SER A 170 1.30 6.03 2.91
CA SER A 170 0.88 7.28 3.56
C SER A 170 1.97 7.90 4.43
N GLU A 171 3.00 7.12 4.74
CA GLU A 171 3.96 7.39 5.81
C GLU A 171 3.25 7.52 7.16
N ALA A 172 3.66 8.47 8.01
CA ALA A 172 3.08 8.63 9.33
C ALA A 172 1.61 9.09 9.25
N MET A 173 0.76 8.49 10.08
CA MET A 173 -0.62 8.95 10.27
C MET A 173 -0.62 10.33 10.94
N ILE A 174 -1.46 11.25 10.46
CA ILE A 174 -1.60 12.57 11.09
C ILE A 174 -2.75 12.51 12.10
N SER A 175 -2.46 12.85 13.36
CA SER A 175 -3.42 12.84 14.47
C SER A 175 -3.32 14.12 15.28
N GLN A 176 -4.42 14.54 15.90
CA GLN A 176 -4.39 15.59 16.92
C GLN A 176 -3.85 15.04 18.25
N THR A 177 -3.52 15.94 19.17
CA THR A 177 -3.28 15.60 20.57
C THR A 177 -4.52 14.92 21.17
N GLY A 178 -4.30 13.79 21.85
CA GLY A 178 -5.36 12.94 22.39
C GLY A 178 -6.20 12.20 21.34
N GLY A 179 -5.74 12.20 20.08
CA GLY A 179 -6.42 11.54 18.96
C GLY A 179 -6.04 10.07 18.78
N HIS A 180 -6.62 9.44 17.75
CA HIS A 180 -6.49 7.99 17.52
C HIS A 180 -5.07 7.53 17.17
N GLY A 181 -4.27 8.43 16.59
CA GLY A 181 -2.86 8.18 16.29
C GLY A 181 -1.91 8.74 17.35
N ASP A 182 -2.42 9.34 18.42
CA ASP A 182 -1.58 9.75 19.54
C ASP A 182 -1.17 8.51 20.34
N ALA A 183 0.13 8.39 20.60
CA ALA A 183 0.72 7.25 21.29
C ALA A 183 1.28 7.65 22.65
N ASP A 184 1.05 8.90 23.06
CA ASP A 184 1.44 9.34 24.39
C ASP A 184 0.46 8.84 25.47
N PHE A 185 0.91 8.90 26.72
CA PHE A 185 0.10 8.48 27.85
C PHE A 185 -0.77 9.62 28.38
N PRO A 186 -1.91 9.34 29.04
CA PRO A 186 -2.78 10.38 29.62
C PRO A 186 -2.11 11.30 30.66
N TRP A 187 -0.98 10.90 31.24
CA TRP A 187 -0.19 11.67 32.20
C TRP A 187 1.06 12.30 31.58
N ALA A 188 1.19 12.26 30.25
CA ALA A 188 2.27 12.93 29.56
C ALA A 188 2.19 14.44 29.74
N GLU A 189 3.34 15.08 29.77
CA GLU A 189 3.42 16.54 29.79
C GLU A 189 2.88 17.11 28.47
N PRO A 190 2.25 18.30 28.50
CA PRO A 190 1.78 18.94 27.28
C PRO A 190 2.90 19.06 26.24
N ARG A 191 2.56 18.82 24.97
CA ARG A 191 3.50 18.96 23.86
C ARG A 191 4.00 20.41 23.75
N MET A 192 5.27 20.63 24.06
CA MET A 192 5.98 21.91 23.88
C MET A 192 6.80 21.89 22.58
N LEU A 193 7.35 23.03 22.16
CA LEU A 193 8.16 23.11 20.93
C LEU A 193 9.44 22.23 20.97
N ASP A 194 9.96 21.94 22.16
CA ASP A 194 11.14 21.11 22.42
C ASP A 194 10.80 19.71 22.94
N HIS A 195 9.52 19.31 22.89
CA HIS A 195 9.10 17.98 23.32
C HIS A 195 9.81 16.89 22.52
N THR A 196 10.31 15.88 23.23
CA THR A 196 10.84 14.66 22.62
C THR A 196 9.67 13.75 22.25
N PRO A 197 9.46 13.44 20.97
CA PRO A 197 8.35 12.61 20.55
C PRO A 197 8.38 11.22 21.20
N PRO A 198 7.22 10.63 21.52
CA PRO A 198 7.18 9.25 21.98
C PRO A 198 7.71 8.33 20.88
N ARG A 199 8.21 7.15 21.30
CA ARG A 199 8.90 6.21 20.42
C ARG A 199 8.12 5.85 19.15
N PHE A 200 6.80 5.74 19.23
CA PHE A 200 5.95 5.46 18.08
C PHE A 200 6.07 6.54 16.99
N GLN A 201 6.12 7.82 17.39
CA GLN A 201 6.30 8.94 16.47
C GLN A 201 7.73 8.99 15.92
N THR A 202 8.75 8.68 16.74
CA THR A 202 10.15 8.63 16.26
C THR A 202 10.38 7.55 15.21
N LEU A 203 9.62 6.44 15.30
CA LEU A 203 9.62 5.35 14.30
C LEU A 203 8.73 5.65 13.09
N GLY A 204 8.08 6.84 13.03
CA GLY A 204 7.21 7.26 11.94
C GLY A 204 5.85 6.56 11.90
N GLY A 205 5.36 6.04 13.02
CA GLY A 205 4.01 5.49 13.15
C GLY A 205 2.93 6.56 12.95
N SER A 206 3.08 7.68 13.65
CA SER A 206 2.22 8.85 13.55
C SER A 206 3.01 10.16 13.72
N VAL A 207 2.35 11.26 13.43
CA VAL A 207 2.76 12.62 13.79
C VAL A 207 1.58 13.32 14.44
N VAL A 208 1.81 13.88 15.62
CA VAL A 208 0.81 14.69 16.33
C VAL A 208 0.94 16.14 15.90
N ALA A 209 -0.15 16.73 15.41
CA ALA A 209 -0.19 18.10 14.90
C ALA A 209 -1.54 18.76 15.23
N ASP A 210 -1.49 19.95 15.82
CA ASP A 210 -2.67 20.71 16.26
C ASP A 210 -2.72 22.08 15.58
N GLY A 211 -3.88 22.44 15.07
CA GLY A 211 -4.12 23.65 14.30
C GLY A 211 -3.71 23.54 12.83
N GLU A 212 -4.30 24.42 12.01
CA GLU A 212 -4.14 24.40 10.54
C GLU A 212 -2.67 24.45 10.09
N TYR A 213 -1.84 25.23 10.80
CA TYR A 213 -0.43 25.39 10.45
C TYR A 213 0.35 24.10 10.65
N GLU A 214 0.24 23.47 11.81
CA GLU A 214 0.97 22.23 12.08
C GLU A 214 0.49 21.09 11.20
N VAL A 215 -0.83 20.97 10.97
CA VAL A 215 -1.38 19.96 10.05
C VAL A 215 -0.86 20.17 8.63
N THR A 216 -0.74 21.42 8.18
CA THR A 216 -0.13 21.74 6.89
C THR A 216 1.33 21.29 6.83
N VAL A 217 2.11 21.54 7.89
CA VAL A 217 3.53 21.12 7.97
C VAL A 217 3.63 19.60 7.98
N ALA A 218 2.91 18.92 8.87
CA ALA A 218 2.88 17.46 8.99
C ALA A 218 2.51 16.78 7.66
N THR A 219 1.53 17.35 6.94
CA THR A 219 1.15 16.89 5.60
C THR A 219 2.30 17.04 4.60
N ARG A 220 2.93 18.21 4.53
CA ARG A 220 4.07 18.46 3.64
C ARG A 220 5.27 17.57 3.97
N GLU A 221 5.48 17.24 5.23
CA GLU A 221 6.55 16.33 5.62
C GLU A 221 6.34 14.91 5.12
N GLN A 222 5.12 14.37 5.21
CA GLN A 222 4.81 13.04 4.70
C GLN A 222 4.89 13.04 3.15
N LEU A 223 4.42 14.10 2.50
CA LEU A 223 4.60 14.29 1.06
C LEU A 223 6.08 14.34 0.65
N ARG A 224 6.93 15.03 1.42
CA ARG A 224 8.40 15.06 1.22
C ARG A 224 9.02 13.67 1.36
N LYS A 225 8.52 12.83 2.25
CA LYS A 225 8.96 11.44 2.43
C LYS A 225 8.51 10.50 1.31
N GLY A 226 7.63 10.96 0.42
CA GLY A 226 7.17 10.19 -0.75
C GLY A 226 5.78 9.60 -0.60
N ALA A 227 4.97 10.08 0.36
CA ALA A 227 3.59 9.64 0.52
C ALA A 227 2.79 9.80 -0.79
N SER A 228 2.11 8.72 -1.20
CA SER A 228 1.20 8.74 -2.35
C SER A 228 -0.20 9.21 -1.99
N GLN A 229 -0.58 9.17 -0.71
CA GLN A 229 -1.81 9.73 -0.13
C GLN A 229 -1.54 10.16 1.31
N ILE A 230 -2.44 10.92 1.93
CA ILE A 230 -2.30 11.34 3.32
C ILE A 230 -3.40 10.72 4.19
N LYS A 231 -3.02 10.08 5.28
CA LYS A 231 -3.94 9.52 6.28
C LYS A 231 -4.11 10.48 7.45
N VAL A 232 -5.35 10.85 7.75
CA VAL A 232 -5.71 11.68 8.91
C VAL A 232 -6.65 10.92 9.84
N MET A 233 -6.49 11.09 11.14
CA MET A 233 -7.41 10.58 12.16
C MET A 233 -8.52 11.59 12.42
N ALA A 234 -9.72 11.36 11.88
CA ALA A 234 -10.84 12.29 11.94
C ALA A 234 -11.95 11.86 12.93
N GLY A 235 -11.78 10.71 13.59
CA GLY A 235 -12.68 10.20 14.62
C GLY A 235 -11.95 9.31 15.61
N GLY A 236 -12.60 9.04 16.74
CA GLY A 236 -12.09 8.09 17.73
C GLY A 236 -12.18 6.65 17.29
N GLY A 237 -11.41 5.79 17.95
CA GLY A 237 -11.25 4.39 17.59
C GLY A 237 -11.95 3.38 18.50
N VAL A 238 -11.73 2.11 18.17
CA VAL A 238 -12.09 0.96 19.02
C VAL A 238 -10.91 0.50 19.86
N ALA A 239 -9.69 0.63 19.34
CA ALA A 239 -8.48 0.00 19.91
C ALA A 239 -7.77 0.84 20.99
N THR A 240 -8.12 2.11 21.10
CA THR A 240 -7.44 3.11 21.90
C THR A 240 -8.28 3.48 23.14
N ILE A 241 -7.60 3.88 24.22
CA ILE A 241 -8.19 3.93 25.56
C ILE A 241 -8.88 5.27 25.86
N TYR A 242 -8.41 6.37 25.25
CA TYR A 242 -8.79 7.73 25.64
C TYR A 242 -9.47 8.57 24.54
N ASP A 243 -9.55 8.09 23.30
CA ASP A 243 -10.38 8.66 22.24
C ASP A 243 -11.63 7.78 22.01
N PRO A 244 -12.77 8.12 22.63
CA PRO A 244 -13.95 7.28 22.54
C PRO A 244 -14.51 7.24 21.12
N LEU A 245 -15.16 6.13 20.76
CA LEU A 245 -15.69 5.85 19.42
C LEU A 245 -16.62 6.95 18.87
N ASP A 246 -17.32 7.68 19.73
CA ASP A 246 -18.23 8.76 19.38
C ASP A 246 -17.54 10.11 19.13
N ALA A 247 -16.25 10.23 19.49
CA ALA A 247 -15.48 11.45 19.31
C ALA A 247 -15.28 11.78 17.82
N THR A 248 -15.48 13.06 17.49
CA THR A 248 -15.03 13.65 16.24
C THR A 248 -13.65 14.28 16.49
N GLN A 249 -12.67 13.92 15.67
CA GLN A 249 -11.30 14.45 15.77
C GLN A 249 -11.02 15.40 14.62
N TYR A 250 -10.18 16.39 14.92
CA TYR A 250 -9.92 17.61 14.19
C TYR A 250 -11.14 18.51 14.01
N THR A 251 -10.88 19.81 13.88
CA THR A 251 -11.84 20.77 13.35
C THR A 251 -11.93 20.62 11.83
N LEU A 252 -13.00 21.15 11.24
CA LEU A 252 -13.15 21.25 9.79
C LEU A 252 -11.95 21.93 9.12
N GLU A 253 -11.43 23.02 9.72
CA GLU A 253 -10.35 23.80 9.13
C GLU A 253 -9.00 23.07 9.16
N GLU A 254 -8.74 22.26 10.19
CA GLU A 254 -7.55 21.40 10.24
C GLU A 254 -7.57 20.32 9.16
N ILE A 255 -8.71 19.65 8.95
CA ILE A 255 -8.82 18.67 7.85
C ILE A 255 -8.69 19.38 6.50
N LYS A 256 -9.28 20.57 6.33
CA LYS A 256 -9.09 21.39 5.12
C LYS A 256 -7.63 21.78 4.91
N ALA A 257 -6.86 22.02 5.96
CA ALA A 257 -5.44 22.33 5.85
C ALA A 257 -4.65 21.18 5.22
N ALA A 258 -4.92 19.94 5.65
CA ALA A 258 -4.36 18.75 5.00
C ALA A 258 -4.80 18.64 3.53
N VAL A 259 -6.10 18.82 3.23
CA VAL A 259 -6.64 18.75 1.87
C VAL A 259 -6.01 19.81 0.95
N LYS A 260 -5.91 21.07 1.40
CA LYS A 260 -5.24 22.15 0.65
C LYS A 260 -3.78 21.82 0.36
N ALA A 261 -3.06 21.21 1.32
CA ALA A 261 -1.68 20.82 1.12
C ALA A 261 -1.55 19.66 0.11
N THR A 262 -2.44 18.66 0.14
CA THR A 262 -2.44 17.57 -0.85
C THR A 262 -2.87 18.00 -2.24
N ASP A 263 -3.82 18.93 -2.35
CA ASP A 263 -4.28 19.46 -3.65
C ASP A 263 -3.13 20.16 -4.39
N ASN A 264 -2.30 20.93 -3.68
CA ASN A 264 -1.09 21.53 -4.25
C ASN A 264 -0.06 20.51 -4.76
N TRP A 265 -0.10 19.27 -4.24
CA TRP A 265 0.76 18.17 -4.66
C TRP A 265 0.10 17.23 -5.68
N GLY A 266 -1.18 17.44 -5.99
CA GLY A 266 -1.96 16.60 -6.91
C GLY A 266 -2.31 15.23 -6.35
N THR A 267 -2.44 15.09 -5.03
CA THR A 267 -2.90 13.84 -4.39
C THR A 267 -4.09 14.10 -3.46
N TYR A 268 -4.45 13.15 -2.60
CA TYR A 268 -5.66 13.15 -1.80
C TYR A 268 -5.43 12.80 -0.33
N VAL A 269 -6.41 13.19 0.49
CA VAL A 269 -6.55 12.78 1.89
C VAL A 269 -7.58 11.64 2.01
N THR A 270 -7.24 10.65 2.85
CA THR A 270 -8.15 9.63 3.39
C THR A 270 -8.21 9.75 4.91
N VAL A 271 -9.35 9.38 5.51
CA VAL A 271 -9.54 9.54 6.96
C VAL A 271 -9.97 8.26 7.66
N HIS A 272 -9.48 8.05 8.88
CA HIS A 272 -10.13 7.16 9.84
C HIS A 272 -11.35 7.87 10.43
N ALA A 273 -12.55 7.33 10.23
CA ALA A 273 -13.77 7.85 10.87
C ALA A 273 -14.88 6.78 10.90
N TYR A 274 -15.55 6.63 12.03
CA TYR A 274 -16.70 5.72 12.16
C TYR A 274 -18.06 6.40 12.03
N THR A 275 -18.21 7.56 12.68
CA THR A 275 -19.53 8.17 12.94
C THR A 275 -19.98 9.13 11.85
N VAL A 276 -21.30 9.36 11.80
CA VAL A 276 -21.94 10.32 10.89
C VAL A 276 -21.31 11.71 10.96
N ASN A 277 -21.07 12.24 12.18
CA ASN A 277 -20.54 13.59 12.36
C ASN A 277 -19.11 13.72 11.82
N ALA A 278 -18.23 12.80 12.22
CA ALA A 278 -16.84 12.78 11.74
C ALA A 278 -16.76 12.65 10.21
N VAL A 279 -17.55 11.75 9.61
CA VAL A 279 -17.55 11.55 8.16
C VAL A 279 -18.14 12.75 7.42
N ARG A 280 -19.25 13.34 7.88
CA ARG A 280 -19.82 14.53 7.25
C ARG A 280 -18.84 15.71 7.29
N GLN A 281 -18.16 15.93 8.42
CA GLN A 281 -17.13 16.97 8.54
C GLN A 281 -15.97 16.72 7.59
N ALA A 282 -15.46 15.48 7.49
CA ALA A 282 -14.38 15.15 6.58
C ALA A 282 -14.79 15.33 5.11
N VAL A 283 -16.01 14.94 4.74
CA VAL A 283 -16.57 15.15 3.40
C VAL A 283 -16.70 16.64 3.07
N GLU A 284 -17.10 17.46 4.03
CA GLU A 284 -17.13 18.93 3.89
C GLU A 284 -15.72 19.51 3.69
N ALA A 285 -14.71 18.96 4.36
CA ALA A 285 -13.32 19.37 4.20
C ALA A 285 -12.74 19.04 2.81
N GLY A 286 -13.33 18.09 2.08
CA GLY A 286 -12.95 17.73 0.71
C GLY A 286 -12.13 16.45 0.56
N VAL A 287 -12.07 15.61 1.61
CA VAL A 287 -11.39 14.30 1.57
C VAL A 287 -11.95 13.40 0.45
N LYS A 288 -11.16 12.46 -0.06
CA LYS A 288 -11.57 11.61 -1.20
C LYS A 288 -11.91 10.17 -0.81
N CYS A 289 -11.53 9.75 0.39
CA CYS A 289 -11.76 8.40 0.89
C CYS A 289 -12.04 8.42 2.39
N ILE A 290 -13.02 7.62 2.82
CA ILE A 290 -13.35 7.33 4.22
C ILE A 290 -12.93 5.89 4.48
N ASP A 291 -12.12 5.67 5.50
CA ASP A 291 -11.82 4.35 6.02
C ASP A 291 -12.72 4.03 7.22
N HIS A 292 -13.08 2.75 7.39
CA HIS A 292 -14.05 2.25 8.37
C HIS A 292 -15.50 2.65 8.07
N GLY A 293 -16.01 3.78 8.54
CA GLY A 293 -17.36 4.26 8.24
C GLY A 293 -18.50 3.32 8.66
N HIS A 294 -18.30 2.45 9.65
CA HIS A 294 -19.27 1.42 10.02
C HIS A 294 -20.53 1.96 10.71
N LEU A 295 -20.52 3.20 11.21
CA LEU A 295 -21.63 3.79 11.97
C LEU A 295 -22.34 4.92 11.21
N LEU A 296 -22.33 4.84 9.88
CA LEU A 296 -23.01 5.80 9.02
C LEU A 296 -24.51 5.56 8.98
N ASP A 297 -25.29 6.63 8.81
CA ASP A 297 -26.70 6.54 8.43
C ASP A 297 -26.83 6.43 6.89
N GLU A 298 -27.99 5.99 6.40
CA GLU A 298 -28.22 5.86 4.96
C GLU A 298 -28.03 7.19 4.20
N ALA A 299 -28.41 8.31 4.83
CA ALA A 299 -28.28 9.64 4.23
C ALA A 299 -26.82 10.03 4.00
N THR A 300 -25.92 9.66 4.91
CA THR A 300 -24.48 9.89 4.79
C THR A 300 -23.86 8.93 3.79
N VAL A 301 -24.28 7.67 3.76
CA VAL A 301 -23.85 6.72 2.72
C VAL A 301 -24.24 7.23 1.33
N LYS A 302 -25.47 7.73 1.16
CA LYS A 302 -25.92 8.36 -0.09
C LYS A 302 -25.08 9.60 -0.43
N LEU A 303 -24.75 10.43 0.55
CA LEU A 303 -23.87 11.59 0.37
C LEU A 303 -22.50 11.19 -0.21
N LEU A 304 -21.91 10.08 0.25
CA LEU A 304 -20.65 9.57 -0.30
C LEU A 304 -20.80 9.21 -1.79
N ALA A 305 -21.88 8.53 -2.16
CA ALA A 305 -22.18 8.20 -3.55
C ALA A 305 -22.36 9.46 -4.42
N ASP A 306 -23.18 10.41 -3.97
CA ASP A 306 -23.48 11.65 -4.69
C ASP A 306 -22.22 12.49 -4.96
N LYS A 307 -21.27 12.49 -4.02
CA LYS A 307 -19.98 13.21 -4.14
C LYS A 307 -18.86 12.36 -4.73
N GLY A 308 -19.11 11.08 -5.03
CA GLY A 308 -18.11 10.16 -5.57
C GLY A 308 -16.94 9.88 -4.62
N ILE A 309 -17.15 10.01 -3.31
CA ILE A 309 -16.19 9.71 -2.25
C ILE A 309 -16.10 8.20 -2.06
N TRP A 310 -14.87 7.69 -1.89
CA TRP A 310 -14.64 6.27 -1.66
C TRP A 310 -14.93 5.88 -0.22
N LEU A 311 -15.44 4.67 -0.04
CA LEU A 311 -15.57 4.02 1.26
C LEU A 311 -14.70 2.75 1.26
N SER A 312 -13.54 2.84 1.92
CA SER A 312 -12.60 1.73 2.15
C SER A 312 -12.92 1.10 3.50
N MET A 313 -14.03 0.38 3.55
CA MET A 313 -14.53 -0.28 4.76
C MET A 313 -13.95 -1.68 4.89
N GLN A 314 -13.41 -2.01 6.06
CA GLN A 314 -12.92 -3.35 6.38
C GLN A 314 -14.13 -4.20 6.78
N PRO A 315 -14.27 -5.45 6.32
CA PRO A 315 -15.40 -6.31 6.68
C PRO A 315 -15.22 -6.87 8.10
N PHE A 316 -15.36 -5.98 9.08
CA PHE A 316 -15.31 -6.29 10.50
C PHE A 316 -16.54 -7.10 10.89
N ASP A 317 -16.27 -8.19 11.60
CA ASP A 317 -17.25 -8.93 12.39
C ASP A 317 -17.47 -8.26 13.75
N SER A 318 -18.44 -8.78 14.49
CA SER A 318 -18.70 -8.42 15.88
C SER A 318 -17.84 -9.21 16.87
N ASP A 319 -16.86 -9.98 16.41
CA ASP A 319 -15.99 -10.75 17.30
C ASP A 319 -15.11 -9.79 18.13
N SER A 320 -15.41 -9.76 19.43
CA SER A 320 -14.74 -8.94 20.43
C SER A 320 -13.74 -9.72 21.29
N SER A 321 -13.50 -11.00 20.97
CA SER A 321 -12.63 -11.91 21.76
C SER A 321 -11.19 -11.42 21.90
N ASN A 322 -10.73 -10.58 20.97
CA ASN A 322 -9.41 -9.96 21.00
C ASN A 322 -9.27 -8.79 21.98
N TYR A 323 -10.37 -8.33 22.59
CA TYR A 323 -10.36 -7.27 23.59
C TYR A 323 -10.64 -7.84 24.98
N THR A 324 -9.99 -7.29 26.00
CA THR A 324 -10.24 -7.64 27.40
C THR A 324 -11.09 -6.57 28.10
N ASP A 325 -10.91 -5.31 27.71
CA ASP A 325 -11.64 -4.17 28.25
C ASP A 325 -13.14 -4.18 27.83
N PRO A 326 -14.08 -4.02 28.77
CA PRO A 326 -15.51 -4.06 28.47
C PRO A 326 -15.98 -2.98 27.48
N LEU A 327 -15.42 -1.77 27.53
CA LEU A 327 -15.81 -0.69 26.63
C LEU A 327 -15.34 -0.98 25.20
N GLN A 328 -14.11 -1.45 25.04
CA GLN A 328 -13.59 -1.87 23.73
C GLN A 328 -14.41 -3.03 23.14
N LYS A 329 -14.84 -4.00 23.96
CA LYS A 329 -15.74 -5.08 23.53
C LYS A 329 -17.08 -4.54 23.02
N ALA A 330 -17.72 -3.67 23.79
CA ALA A 330 -19.01 -3.07 23.41
C ALA A 330 -18.88 -2.23 22.13
N ASN A 331 -17.82 -1.44 22.00
CA ASN A 331 -17.52 -0.66 20.80
C ASN A 331 -17.30 -1.56 19.58
N LYS A 332 -16.55 -2.66 19.73
CA LYS A 332 -16.30 -3.62 18.65
C LYS A 332 -17.59 -4.30 18.19
N GLU A 333 -18.46 -4.69 19.11
CA GLU A 333 -19.77 -5.27 18.79
C GLU A 333 -20.65 -4.24 18.05
N TYR A 334 -20.71 -3.01 18.55
CA TYR A 334 -21.49 -1.93 17.93
C TYR A 334 -21.02 -1.64 16.49
N VAL A 335 -19.71 -1.50 16.27
CA VAL A 335 -19.10 -1.37 14.94
C VAL A 335 -19.45 -2.56 14.04
N GLY A 336 -19.34 -3.79 14.56
CA GLY A 336 -19.68 -5.01 13.82
C GLY A 336 -21.14 -5.06 13.37
N THR A 337 -22.08 -4.58 14.19
CA THR A 337 -23.50 -4.49 13.81
C THR A 337 -23.76 -3.42 12.75
N GLY A 338 -23.02 -2.32 12.78
CA GLY A 338 -23.10 -1.25 11.80
C GLY A 338 -22.65 -1.67 10.39
N THR A 339 -21.64 -2.57 10.31
CA THR A 339 -21.10 -3.11 9.06
C THR A 339 -22.20 -3.59 8.10
N ASP A 340 -23.16 -4.36 8.61
CA ASP A 340 -24.22 -4.97 7.79
C ASP A 340 -25.13 -3.92 7.14
N ASN A 341 -25.52 -2.90 7.91
CA ASN A 341 -26.36 -1.81 7.42
C ASN A 341 -25.61 -0.98 6.37
N VAL A 342 -24.38 -0.58 6.65
CA VAL A 342 -23.60 0.29 5.77
C VAL A 342 -23.30 -0.40 4.43
N TYR A 343 -22.94 -1.69 4.41
CA TYR A 343 -22.76 -2.39 3.13
C TYR A 343 -24.04 -2.50 2.30
N LYS A 344 -25.19 -2.77 2.94
CA LYS A 344 -26.50 -2.80 2.26
C LYS A 344 -26.82 -1.46 1.62
N TRP A 345 -26.63 -0.35 2.34
CA TRP A 345 -26.82 1.00 1.81
C TRP A 345 -25.80 1.37 0.75
N ALA A 346 -24.53 1.02 0.93
CA ALA A 346 -23.47 1.31 -0.03
C ALA A 346 -23.74 0.63 -1.38
N LYS A 347 -24.21 -0.63 -1.35
CA LYS A 347 -24.64 -1.35 -2.55
C LYS A 347 -25.88 -0.73 -3.18
N LYS A 348 -26.90 -0.38 -2.38
CA LYS A 348 -28.13 0.30 -2.84
C LYS A 348 -27.83 1.61 -3.57
N HIS A 349 -26.93 2.43 -3.02
CA HIS A 349 -26.57 3.76 -3.55
C HIS A 349 -25.37 3.74 -4.50
N LYS A 350 -24.79 2.57 -4.79
CA LYS A 350 -23.63 2.39 -5.68
C LYS A 350 -22.42 3.24 -5.25
N VAL A 351 -22.14 3.27 -3.94
CA VAL A 351 -20.94 3.90 -3.39
C VAL A 351 -19.70 3.20 -3.96
N LYS A 352 -18.63 3.96 -4.22
CA LYS A 352 -17.34 3.38 -4.59
C LYS A 352 -16.73 2.70 -3.36
N LEU A 353 -16.61 1.38 -3.42
CA LEU A 353 -16.12 0.56 -2.33
C LEU A 353 -14.70 0.08 -2.60
N ALA A 354 -13.90 0.00 -1.54
CA ALA A 354 -12.60 -0.63 -1.57
C ALA A 354 -12.48 -1.66 -0.44
N PHE A 355 -11.80 -2.76 -0.73
CA PHE A 355 -11.47 -3.78 0.25
C PHE A 355 -10.16 -3.43 0.95
N GLY A 356 -10.12 -3.56 2.27
CA GLY A 356 -8.88 -3.63 3.03
C GLY A 356 -9.05 -4.40 4.33
N THR A 357 -7.95 -4.66 5.04
CA THR A 357 -7.98 -5.53 6.23
C THR A 357 -7.73 -4.84 7.57
N ASP A 358 -6.92 -3.79 7.60
CA ASP A 358 -6.53 -3.05 8.81
C ASP A 358 -5.97 -3.96 9.92
N LEU A 359 -5.02 -4.82 9.53
CA LEU A 359 -4.30 -5.66 10.49
C LEU A 359 -3.15 -4.87 11.10
N VAL A 360 -3.27 -4.56 12.38
CA VAL A 360 -2.34 -3.71 13.12
C VAL A 360 -1.89 -4.35 14.42
N THR A 361 -0.59 -4.29 14.71
CA THR A 361 0.03 -4.57 16.02
C THR A 361 -0.18 -5.97 16.60
N ARG A 362 -0.63 -6.92 15.78
CA ARG A 362 -0.85 -8.33 16.13
C ARG A 362 -0.16 -9.24 15.11
N PRO A 363 1.13 -9.58 15.31
CA PRO A 363 1.97 -10.25 14.31
C PRO A 363 1.50 -11.63 13.81
N LYS A 364 0.49 -12.23 14.45
CA LYS A 364 -0.12 -13.50 14.02
C LYS A 364 -1.33 -13.30 13.09
N ASP A 365 -1.98 -12.16 13.16
CA ASP A 365 -3.20 -11.86 12.41
C ASP A 365 -2.98 -11.77 10.89
N PRO A 366 -1.81 -11.34 10.35
CA PRO A 366 -1.60 -11.32 8.90
C PRO A 366 -1.90 -12.67 8.19
N LEU A 367 -1.86 -13.79 8.92
CA LEU A 367 -2.25 -15.11 8.42
C LEU A 367 -3.74 -15.22 8.03
N ILE A 368 -4.60 -14.34 8.53
CA ILE A 368 -6.04 -14.31 8.21
C ILE A 368 -6.40 -13.28 7.13
N GLN A 369 -5.43 -12.61 6.49
CA GLN A 369 -5.68 -11.56 5.49
C GLN A 369 -6.68 -12.01 4.40
N ASN A 370 -6.46 -13.18 3.79
CA ASN A 370 -7.41 -13.72 2.80
C ASN A 370 -8.76 -14.10 3.41
N LYS A 371 -8.81 -14.56 4.66
CA LYS A 371 -10.08 -14.90 5.34
C LYS A 371 -10.93 -13.66 5.58
N ILE A 372 -10.31 -12.50 5.83
CA ILE A 372 -11.03 -11.23 5.97
C ILE A 372 -11.72 -10.85 4.65
N LEU A 373 -11.07 -11.05 3.49
CA LEU A 373 -11.70 -10.86 2.18
C LEU A 373 -12.98 -11.69 2.02
N LEU A 374 -12.97 -12.94 2.49
CA LEU A 374 -14.10 -13.87 2.39
C LEU A 374 -15.30 -13.47 3.27
N ARG A 375 -15.14 -12.55 4.22
CA ARG A 375 -16.28 -12.02 4.99
C ARG A 375 -17.23 -11.21 4.11
N LEU A 376 -16.75 -10.65 3.00
CA LEU A 376 -17.58 -9.91 2.06
C LEU A 376 -18.67 -10.76 1.39
N LYS A 377 -18.57 -12.10 1.42
CA LYS A 377 -19.60 -13.03 0.91
C LYS A 377 -20.99 -12.78 1.50
N GLN A 378 -21.07 -12.16 2.68
CA GLN A 378 -22.34 -11.80 3.29
C GLN A 378 -23.13 -10.76 2.47
N TRP A 379 -22.46 -9.92 1.68
CA TRP A 379 -23.09 -8.78 0.99
C TRP A 379 -22.86 -8.76 -0.54
N PHE A 380 -21.80 -9.42 -1.00
CA PHE A 380 -21.31 -9.36 -2.37
C PHE A 380 -21.15 -10.75 -2.99
N SER A 381 -21.43 -10.83 -4.28
CA SER A 381 -21.12 -12.01 -5.10
C SER A 381 -19.62 -12.20 -5.25
N ASN A 382 -19.17 -13.41 -5.60
CA ASN A 382 -17.75 -13.70 -5.83
C ASN A 382 -17.12 -12.73 -6.84
N TYR A 383 -17.81 -12.44 -7.94
CA TYR A 383 -17.38 -11.45 -8.93
C TYR A 383 -17.19 -10.05 -8.33
N GLU A 384 -18.18 -9.54 -7.58
CA GLU A 384 -18.09 -8.23 -6.94
C GLU A 384 -16.90 -8.17 -5.97
N ILE A 385 -16.63 -9.24 -5.21
CA ILE A 385 -15.50 -9.33 -4.28
C ILE A 385 -14.16 -9.31 -5.03
N LEU A 386 -14.01 -10.13 -6.07
CA LEU A 386 -12.77 -10.18 -6.84
C LEU A 386 -12.50 -8.86 -7.57
N LYS A 387 -13.53 -8.25 -8.15
CA LYS A 387 -13.43 -6.92 -8.78
C LYS A 387 -13.06 -5.85 -7.75
N MET A 388 -13.63 -5.90 -6.55
CA MET A 388 -13.31 -4.98 -5.46
C MET A 388 -11.82 -5.08 -5.07
N ALA A 389 -11.35 -6.30 -4.81
CA ALA A 389 -9.97 -6.57 -4.39
C ALA A 389 -8.93 -6.53 -5.52
N THR A 390 -9.32 -6.21 -6.75
CA THR A 390 -8.42 -6.03 -7.90
C THR A 390 -8.65 -4.67 -8.56
N TYR A 391 -9.56 -4.59 -9.53
CA TYR A 391 -9.77 -3.44 -10.37
C TYR A 391 -10.23 -2.19 -9.60
N ASP A 392 -11.19 -2.31 -8.67
CA ASP A 392 -11.72 -1.14 -7.95
C ASP A 392 -10.71 -0.60 -6.96
N ASN A 393 -10.04 -1.48 -6.19
CA ASN A 393 -8.91 -1.06 -5.36
C ASN A 393 -7.83 -0.35 -6.18
N ALA A 394 -7.50 -0.83 -7.38
CA ALA A 394 -6.58 -0.11 -8.27
C ALA A 394 -7.10 1.27 -8.70
N GLN A 395 -8.41 1.46 -8.89
CA GLN A 395 -8.98 2.77 -9.20
C GLN A 395 -8.90 3.73 -8.00
N LEU A 396 -9.02 3.24 -6.77
CA LEU A 396 -8.77 4.05 -5.56
C LEU A 396 -7.31 4.52 -5.53
N LEU A 397 -6.36 3.63 -5.84
CA LEU A 397 -4.93 3.99 -5.87
C LEU A 397 -4.60 5.09 -6.89
N LYS A 398 -5.32 5.13 -8.02
CA LYS A 398 -5.18 6.19 -9.04
C LYS A 398 -5.52 7.60 -8.55
N LEU A 399 -6.26 7.74 -7.44
CA LEU A 399 -6.51 9.06 -6.84
C LEU A 399 -5.23 9.78 -6.41
N SER A 400 -4.11 9.04 -6.26
CA SER A 400 -2.80 9.62 -5.98
C SER A 400 -2.24 10.49 -7.12
N GLY A 401 -2.88 10.47 -8.31
CA GLY A 401 -2.60 11.42 -9.40
C GLY A 401 -1.12 11.44 -9.80
N PRO A 402 -0.49 12.62 -9.95
CA PRO A 402 0.95 12.74 -10.22
C PRO A 402 1.87 12.18 -9.12
N ARG A 403 1.34 11.79 -7.96
CA ARG A 403 2.08 11.11 -6.88
C ARG A 403 1.89 9.59 -6.91
N ASN A 404 1.23 9.03 -7.92
CA ASN A 404 1.16 7.59 -8.13
C ASN A 404 2.56 7.01 -8.39
N PRO A 405 3.13 6.19 -7.49
CA PRO A 405 4.46 5.61 -7.68
C PRO A 405 4.51 4.54 -8.77
N TYR A 406 3.36 4.05 -9.22
CA TYR A 406 3.24 2.99 -10.23
C TYR A 406 2.22 3.41 -11.32
N PRO A 407 2.66 4.11 -12.37
CA PRO A 407 1.75 4.81 -13.30
C PRO A 407 1.04 3.92 -14.32
N ALA A 408 1.48 2.68 -14.56
CA ALA A 408 0.71 1.75 -15.40
C ALA A 408 -0.45 1.11 -14.62
N ASP A 409 -1.43 0.59 -15.34
CA ASP A 409 -2.63 0.02 -14.73
C ASP A 409 -2.30 -1.21 -13.85
N LEU A 410 -2.97 -1.27 -12.69
CA LEU A 410 -2.96 -2.39 -11.75
C LEU A 410 -4.37 -3.00 -11.64
N GLY A 411 -4.46 -4.19 -11.06
CA GLY A 411 -5.76 -4.85 -10.81
C GLY A 411 -6.51 -5.24 -12.09
N VAL A 412 -5.81 -5.32 -13.23
CA VAL A 412 -6.38 -5.68 -14.53
C VAL A 412 -5.40 -6.51 -15.36
N ILE A 413 -5.89 -7.52 -16.08
CA ILE A 413 -5.13 -8.21 -17.14
C ILE A 413 -5.53 -7.57 -18.47
N ALA A 414 -4.74 -6.59 -18.91
CA ALA A 414 -4.93 -5.87 -20.17
C ALA A 414 -3.57 -5.42 -20.72
N GLU A 415 -3.50 -5.22 -22.04
CA GLU A 415 -2.29 -4.71 -22.69
C GLU A 415 -1.88 -3.34 -22.12
N GLY A 416 -0.59 -3.20 -21.82
CA GLY A 416 0.00 -2.01 -21.20
C GLY A 416 -0.05 -1.98 -19.67
N ALA A 417 -0.86 -2.82 -19.02
CA ALA A 417 -0.94 -2.94 -17.56
C ALA A 417 0.31 -3.62 -16.99
N TYR A 418 0.59 -3.41 -15.70
CA TYR A 418 1.64 -4.14 -15.00
C TYR A 418 1.32 -5.64 -14.95
N ALA A 419 2.36 -6.46 -15.11
CA ALA A 419 2.25 -7.91 -15.00
C ALA A 419 2.28 -8.37 -13.54
N ASP A 420 1.20 -8.06 -12.83
CA ASP A 420 0.92 -8.48 -11.46
C ASP A 420 -0.27 -9.47 -11.51
N ILE A 421 0.05 -10.77 -11.56
CA ILE A 421 -0.85 -11.87 -11.92
C ILE A 421 -0.73 -13.00 -10.90
N ILE A 422 -1.86 -13.60 -10.54
CA ILE A 422 -1.92 -14.87 -9.82
C ILE A 422 -2.70 -15.91 -10.63
N LEU A 423 -2.28 -17.17 -10.54
CA LEU A 423 -2.98 -18.30 -11.13
C LEU A 423 -3.36 -19.29 -10.02
N LEU A 424 -4.60 -19.73 -10.07
CA LEU A 424 -5.23 -20.61 -9.09
C LEU A 424 -5.63 -21.93 -9.73
N ASP A 425 -5.65 -22.98 -8.92
CA ASP A 425 -6.02 -24.33 -9.36
C ASP A 425 -7.45 -24.42 -9.90
N GLU A 426 -8.35 -23.62 -9.33
CA GLU A 426 -9.79 -23.60 -9.57
C GLU A 426 -10.28 -22.14 -9.69
N SER A 427 -11.49 -21.94 -10.21
CA SER A 427 -12.07 -20.60 -10.38
C SER A 427 -12.64 -20.05 -9.06
N PRO A 428 -12.12 -18.92 -8.52
CA PRO A 428 -12.73 -18.23 -7.38
C PRO A 428 -14.05 -17.53 -7.73
N LEU A 429 -14.42 -17.42 -9.02
CA LEU A 429 -15.78 -16.98 -9.39
C LEU A 429 -16.83 -18.02 -9.00
N GLU A 430 -16.47 -19.31 -9.08
CA GLU A 430 -17.34 -20.43 -8.69
C GLU A 430 -17.23 -20.72 -7.19
N ASN A 431 -16.00 -20.77 -6.66
CA ASN A 431 -15.75 -21.02 -5.25
C ASN A 431 -14.66 -20.11 -4.70
N ILE A 432 -15.06 -18.95 -4.17
CA ILE A 432 -14.11 -17.96 -3.64
C ILE A 432 -13.36 -18.46 -2.39
N ASP A 433 -13.88 -19.47 -1.68
CA ASP A 433 -13.26 -19.99 -0.45
C ASP A 433 -11.89 -20.61 -0.67
N ILE A 434 -11.51 -20.94 -1.91
CA ILE A 434 -10.14 -21.38 -2.24
C ILE A 434 -9.08 -20.33 -1.86
N LEU A 435 -9.46 -19.05 -1.80
CA LEU A 435 -8.53 -17.96 -1.43
C LEU A 435 -8.09 -18.04 0.03
N GLN A 436 -8.78 -18.78 0.92
CA GLN A 436 -8.37 -18.94 2.31
C GLN A 436 -7.08 -19.73 2.51
N ASP A 437 -6.68 -20.52 1.49
CA ASP A 437 -5.46 -21.34 1.50
C ASP A 437 -4.53 -20.94 0.34
N PRO A 438 -3.95 -19.73 0.38
CA PRO A 438 -3.10 -19.25 -0.70
C PRO A 438 -1.82 -20.08 -0.86
N ALA A 439 -1.38 -20.77 0.21
CA ALA A 439 -0.20 -21.61 0.17
C ALA A 439 -0.34 -22.73 -0.87
N ASN A 440 -1.51 -23.39 -0.92
CA ASN A 440 -1.77 -24.51 -1.81
C ASN A 440 -2.59 -24.14 -3.05
N LYS A 441 -3.50 -23.17 -2.96
CA LYS A 441 -4.44 -22.85 -4.05
C LYS A 441 -3.93 -21.81 -5.04
N ILE A 442 -2.99 -20.95 -4.66
CA ILE A 442 -2.29 -20.06 -5.60
C ILE A 442 -1.04 -20.80 -6.09
N LEU A 443 -1.01 -21.19 -7.35
CA LEU A 443 0.04 -22.03 -7.92
C LEU A 443 1.18 -21.21 -8.54
N LEU A 444 0.85 -20.06 -9.11
CA LEU A 444 1.81 -19.16 -9.74
C LEU A 444 1.54 -17.73 -9.32
N ILE A 445 2.60 -17.00 -8.99
CA ILE A 445 2.57 -15.56 -8.70
C ILE A 445 3.61 -14.91 -9.59
N ILE A 446 3.15 -14.00 -10.46
CA ILE A 446 3.98 -13.11 -11.25
C ILE A 446 3.75 -11.70 -10.71
N LYS A 447 4.81 -10.97 -10.37
CA LYS A 447 4.72 -9.56 -9.97
C LYS A 447 5.82 -8.79 -10.68
N ASP A 448 5.48 -7.64 -11.23
CA ASP A 448 6.40 -6.83 -12.04
C ASP A 448 7.07 -7.66 -13.16
N GLY A 449 6.31 -8.61 -13.72
CA GLY A 449 6.75 -9.54 -14.77
C GLY A 449 7.77 -10.59 -14.35
N LYS A 450 8.05 -10.73 -13.04
CA LYS A 450 8.95 -11.76 -12.49
C LYS A 450 8.15 -12.84 -11.78
N VAL A 451 8.57 -14.09 -11.91
CA VAL A 451 7.97 -15.24 -11.21
C VAL A 451 8.46 -15.28 -9.75
N TYR A 452 7.55 -15.17 -8.79
CA TYR A 452 7.82 -15.25 -7.34
C TYR A 452 7.38 -16.57 -6.70
N LYS A 453 6.48 -17.29 -7.34
CA LYS A 453 5.99 -18.63 -6.96
C LYS A 453 5.63 -19.38 -8.22
N ASN A 454 6.03 -20.63 -8.36
CA ASN A 454 5.59 -21.52 -9.44
C ASN A 454 5.52 -22.96 -8.93
N LYS A 455 4.32 -23.54 -8.91
CA LYS A 455 4.01 -24.92 -8.48
C LYS A 455 3.32 -25.73 -9.59
N LEU A 456 3.40 -25.28 -10.85
CA LEU A 456 2.73 -25.90 -12.00
C LEU A 456 3.42 -27.17 -12.50
#